data_AF-A0A2P4Y3W6-F1
#
_entry.id   AF-A0A2P4Y3W6-F1
#
_cell.length_a   1.000
_cell.length_b   1.000
_cell.length_c   1.000
_cell.angle_alpha   90.00
_cell.angle_beta   90.00
_cell.angle_gamma   90.00
#
_symmetry.space_group_name_H-M   'P 1'
#
loop_
_entity.id
_entity.type
_entity.pdbx_description
1 polymer ?
#
loop_
_entity_poly.entity_id
_entity_poly.type
_entity_poly.pdbx_seq_one_letter_code
_entity_poly.pdbx_strand_id
1 'polypeptide(L)'
;MFRERVTTLMQQGDTYAKRLDSERRRSVDLETQLRALRDEHFQARKALCDTTNAQLCAATTDLKPIRTLENRLDKVLTRYNEVCNANKALREQIQALRREKVQQAAVLDKLERETAQAQGEAAQVAQASQAASDARDRANRQSEALRNQVADDNINFESGWYEKTEQLAEDRAMIRDIPRLRTPKNIKLRDETQRNERLLHEKANDLQKQSERLRTAQDGLAKIKRKTGERDSHALAAALIAAEEKNFSLFNMINELSTEMEALEVENNALEAQVNEQTRDGSMGSAEDARRRALKQQLEDQIEKSRQKVSRLEARHSEAAEAAEVMKTGAMGLFHKLQGPNDEAFAAQLSAHGVTDITMAQLLGLIEQRVGELVDIHNIATNAPAAAALGAQHPAMKIDVGGHDAGHSRHSRNGERPRGVVSANTTGALLRPTPPTADDFGDSDNDEPQQDDVLRPCKISDIPEKTAAAV
;
A
#
# COMPACT_ATOMS: atom_id res chain seq x y z
N MET A 1 -90.02 -55.40 -86.81
CA MET A 1 -89.62 -56.10 -85.56
C MET A 1 -88.10 -56.33 -85.46
N PHE A 2 -87.48 -57.36 -86.05
CA PHE A 2 -86.04 -57.64 -85.83
C PHE A 2 -85.09 -56.56 -86.39
N ARG A 3 -85.35 -56.07 -87.61
CA ARG A 3 -84.52 -55.03 -88.25
C ARG A 3 -84.49 -53.73 -87.44
N GLU A 4 -85.64 -53.30 -86.92
CA GLU A 4 -85.77 -52.10 -86.09
C GLU A 4 -85.03 -52.24 -84.75
N ARG A 5 -85.08 -53.44 -84.13
CA ARG A 5 -84.35 -53.74 -82.89
C ARG A 5 -82.83 -53.70 -83.09
N VAL A 6 -82.35 -54.19 -84.23
CA VAL A 6 -80.93 -54.10 -84.59
C VAL A 6 -80.51 -52.65 -84.82
N THR A 7 -81.32 -51.85 -85.52
CA THR A 7 -81.01 -50.43 -85.73
C THR A 7 -81.01 -49.60 -84.45
N THR A 8 -81.90 -49.89 -83.49
CA THR A 8 -81.90 -49.18 -82.20
C THR A 8 -80.71 -49.56 -81.33
N LEU A 9 -80.29 -50.83 -81.33
CA LEU A 9 -79.05 -51.27 -80.66
C LEU A 9 -77.81 -50.66 -81.30
N MET A 10 -77.77 -50.54 -82.63
CA MET A 10 -76.66 -49.89 -83.34
C MET A 10 -76.57 -48.40 -82.99
N GLN A 11 -77.71 -47.69 -82.98
CA GLN A 11 -77.78 -46.29 -82.54
C GLN A 11 -77.37 -46.13 -81.07
N GLN A 12 -77.79 -47.04 -80.19
CA GLN A 12 -77.36 -47.06 -78.79
C GLN A 12 -75.85 -47.27 -78.68
N GLY A 13 -75.29 -48.24 -79.43
CA GLY A 13 -73.85 -48.47 -79.54
C GLY A 13 -73.08 -47.22 -79.98
N ASP A 14 -73.54 -46.55 -81.03
CA ASP A 14 -72.95 -45.31 -81.53
C ASP A 14 -73.04 -44.17 -80.50
N THR A 15 -74.14 -44.07 -79.74
CA THR A 15 -74.26 -43.07 -78.67
C THR A 15 -73.33 -43.34 -77.49
N TYR A 16 -73.17 -44.59 -77.08
CA TYR A 16 -72.23 -44.97 -76.02
C TYR A 16 -70.78 -44.78 -76.48
N ALA A 17 -70.46 -45.09 -77.74
CA ALA A 17 -69.14 -44.84 -78.31
C ALA A 17 -68.80 -43.33 -78.30
N LYS A 18 -69.73 -42.47 -78.75
CA LYS A 18 -69.55 -41.00 -78.68
C LYS A 18 -69.37 -40.49 -77.25
N ARG A 19 -70.13 -41.02 -76.28
CA ARG A 19 -69.98 -40.66 -74.86
C ARG A 19 -68.63 -41.11 -74.30
N LEU A 20 -68.21 -42.33 -74.62
CA LEU A 20 -66.91 -42.86 -74.22
C LEU A 20 -65.77 -41.99 -74.79
N ASP A 21 -65.87 -41.58 -76.05
CA ASP A 21 -64.88 -40.70 -76.66
C ASP A 21 -64.88 -39.30 -76.04
N SER A 22 -66.04 -38.75 -75.68
CA SER A 22 -66.09 -37.48 -74.94
C SER A 22 -65.49 -37.57 -73.53
N GLU A 23 -65.73 -38.67 -72.81
CA GLU A 23 -65.14 -38.91 -71.50
C GLU A 23 -63.62 -39.15 -71.59
N ARG A 24 -63.15 -39.88 -72.61
CA ARG A 24 -61.71 -40.05 -72.87
C ARG A 24 -61.02 -38.71 -73.12
N ARG A 25 -61.62 -37.83 -73.93
CA ARG A 25 -61.09 -36.47 -74.15
C ARG A 25 -61.06 -35.68 -72.85
N ARG A 26 -62.14 -35.73 -72.07
CA ARG A 26 -62.23 -35.08 -70.76
C ARG A 26 -61.20 -35.60 -69.77
N SER A 27 -60.92 -36.91 -69.74
CA SER A 27 -59.86 -37.50 -68.90
C SER A 27 -58.49 -37.00 -69.31
N VAL A 28 -58.19 -36.94 -70.62
CA VAL A 28 -56.92 -36.39 -71.12
C VAL A 28 -56.78 -34.92 -70.74
N ASP A 29 -57.84 -34.11 -70.92
CA ASP A 29 -57.82 -32.70 -70.54
C ASP A 29 -57.57 -32.52 -69.03
N LEU A 30 -58.26 -33.30 -68.17
CA LEU A 30 -58.03 -33.28 -66.72
C LEU A 30 -56.62 -33.73 -66.34
N GLU A 31 -56.06 -34.73 -67.02
CA GLU A 31 -54.67 -35.14 -66.80
C GLU A 31 -53.68 -34.03 -67.18
N THR A 32 -53.92 -33.31 -68.27
CA THR A 32 -53.07 -32.18 -68.66
C THR A 32 -53.14 -31.04 -67.63
N GLN A 33 -54.34 -30.72 -67.13
CA GLN A 33 -54.52 -29.73 -66.07
C GLN A 33 -53.86 -30.17 -64.75
N LEU A 34 -53.96 -31.45 -64.39
CA LEU A 34 -53.28 -31.98 -63.20
C LEU A 34 -51.76 -31.94 -63.33
N ARG A 35 -51.20 -32.17 -64.51
CA ARG A 35 -49.75 -32.00 -64.74
C ARG A 35 -49.36 -30.54 -64.58
N ALA A 36 -50.09 -29.62 -65.23
CA ALA A 36 -49.82 -28.19 -65.12
C ALA A 36 -49.87 -27.69 -63.66
N LEU A 37 -50.90 -28.07 -62.90
CA LEU A 37 -51.03 -27.71 -61.48
C LEU A 37 -49.92 -28.31 -60.60
N ARG A 38 -49.43 -29.52 -60.93
CA ARG A 38 -48.29 -30.12 -60.22
C ARG A 38 -47.00 -29.38 -60.52
N ASP A 39 -46.80 -28.95 -61.76
CA ASP A 39 -45.64 -28.18 -62.17
C ASP A 39 -45.67 -26.78 -61.52
N GLU A 40 -46.82 -26.11 -61.49
CA GLU A 40 -47.00 -24.85 -60.76
C GLU A 40 -46.76 -25.01 -59.26
N HIS A 41 -47.29 -26.08 -58.65
CA HIS A 41 -47.06 -26.36 -57.23
C HIS A 41 -45.60 -26.67 -56.93
N PHE A 42 -44.90 -27.39 -57.81
CA PHE A 42 -43.47 -27.65 -57.69
C PHE A 42 -42.66 -26.35 -57.82
N GLN A 43 -42.97 -25.50 -58.78
CA GLN A 43 -42.34 -24.19 -58.96
C GLN A 43 -42.57 -23.27 -57.75
N ALA A 44 -43.80 -23.23 -57.22
CA ALA A 44 -44.13 -22.47 -56.02
C ALA A 44 -43.35 -22.99 -54.79
N ARG A 45 -43.24 -24.31 -54.61
CA ARG A 45 -42.42 -24.91 -53.53
C ARG A 45 -40.94 -24.60 -53.69
N LYS A 46 -40.42 -24.65 -54.91
CA LYS A 46 -39.01 -24.33 -55.21
C LYS A 46 -38.70 -22.87 -54.88
N ALA A 47 -39.54 -21.94 -55.36
CA ALA A 47 -39.41 -20.52 -55.04
C ALA A 47 -39.49 -20.24 -53.53
N LEU A 48 -40.41 -20.90 -52.81
CA LEU A 48 -40.53 -20.77 -51.35
C LEU A 48 -39.29 -21.31 -50.60
N CYS A 49 -38.73 -22.42 -51.07
CA CYS A 49 -37.50 -22.98 -50.51
C CYS A 49 -36.30 -22.05 -50.75
N ASP A 50 -36.12 -21.55 -51.97
CA ASP A 50 -35.00 -20.69 -52.33
C ASP A 50 -35.06 -19.35 -51.60
N THR A 51 -36.26 -18.79 -51.45
CA THR A 51 -36.50 -17.53 -50.70
C THR A 51 -36.26 -17.67 -49.21
N THR A 52 -36.73 -18.77 -48.58
CA THR A 52 -36.48 -19.00 -47.15
C THR A 52 -35.01 -19.22 -46.86
N ASN A 53 -34.30 -19.95 -47.72
CA ASN A 53 -32.86 -20.19 -47.58
C ASN A 53 -32.05 -18.90 -47.79
N ALA A 54 -32.41 -18.09 -48.80
CA ALA A 54 -31.79 -16.79 -49.03
C ALA A 54 -32.02 -15.80 -47.87
N GLN A 55 -33.23 -15.79 -47.28
CA GLN A 55 -33.54 -14.96 -46.11
C GLN A 55 -32.75 -15.37 -44.87
N LEU A 56 -32.59 -16.68 -44.62
CA LEU A 56 -31.75 -17.17 -43.51
C LEU A 56 -30.28 -16.80 -43.72
N CYS A 57 -29.77 -16.96 -44.94
CA CYS A 57 -28.41 -16.56 -45.28
C CYS A 57 -28.21 -15.04 -45.14
N ALA A 58 -29.13 -14.21 -45.64
CA ALA A 58 -29.05 -12.75 -45.53
C ALA A 58 -29.08 -12.28 -44.05
N ALA A 59 -30.00 -12.82 -43.26
CA ALA A 59 -30.10 -12.50 -41.83
C ALA A 59 -28.81 -12.89 -41.08
N THR A 60 -28.20 -14.03 -41.41
CA THR A 60 -26.95 -14.45 -40.76
C THR A 60 -25.71 -13.72 -41.28
N THR A 61 -25.71 -13.23 -42.52
CA THR A 61 -24.62 -12.41 -43.05
C THR A 61 -24.59 -11.01 -42.45
N ASP A 62 -25.74 -10.43 -42.14
CA ASP A 62 -25.84 -9.09 -41.55
C ASP A 62 -25.48 -9.07 -40.06
N LEU A 63 -25.65 -10.19 -39.34
CA LEU A 63 -25.29 -10.31 -37.93
C LEU A 63 -23.78 -10.48 -37.69
N LYS A 64 -23.04 -11.05 -38.64
CA LYS A 64 -21.58 -11.24 -38.53
C LYS A 64 -20.80 -9.93 -38.37
N PRO A 65 -20.99 -8.88 -39.20
CA PRO A 65 -20.28 -7.62 -39.05
C PRO A 65 -20.64 -6.93 -37.72
N ILE A 66 -21.90 -6.98 -37.29
CA ILE A 66 -22.35 -6.45 -35.99
C ILE A 66 -21.55 -7.12 -34.86
N ARG A 67 -21.49 -8.45 -34.83
CA ARG A 67 -20.72 -9.19 -33.82
C ARG A 67 -19.22 -8.86 -33.86
N THR A 68 -18.64 -8.63 -35.04
CA THR A 68 -17.23 -8.21 -35.14
C THR A 68 -16.98 -6.81 -34.61
N LEU A 69 -17.93 -5.88 -34.83
CA LEU A 69 -17.86 -4.52 -34.32
C LEU A 69 -18.05 -4.49 -32.80
N GLU A 70 -18.97 -5.27 -32.27
CA GLU A 70 -19.16 -5.48 -30.82
C GLU A 70 -17.89 -6.01 -30.17
N ASN A 71 -17.31 -7.10 -30.71
CA ASN A 71 -16.05 -7.64 -30.21
C ASN A 71 -14.89 -6.65 -30.28
N ARG A 72 -14.88 -5.77 -31.29
CA ARG A 72 -13.86 -4.72 -31.42
C ARG A 72 -14.08 -3.60 -30.42
N LEU A 73 -15.34 -3.22 -30.18
CA LEU A 73 -15.73 -2.25 -29.17
C LEU A 73 -15.34 -2.75 -27.78
N ASP A 74 -15.68 -3.99 -27.43
CA ASP A 74 -15.32 -4.59 -26.14
C ASP A 74 -13.81 -4.55 -25.91
N LYS A 75 -13.01 -4.93 -26.91
CA LYS A 75 -11.54 -4.84 -26.81
C LYS A 75 -11.04 -3.41 -26.59
N VAL A 76 -11.67 -2.42 -27.23
CA VAL A 76 -11.32 -1.00 -27.03
C VAL A 76 -11.72 -0.55 -25.63
N LEU A 77 -12.89 -0.96 -25.13
CA LEU A 77 -13.34 -0.65 -23.78
C LEU A 77 -12.45 -1.28 -22.72
N THR A 78 -12.04 -2.54 -22.89
CA THR A 78 -11.07 -3.18 -21.99
C THR A 78 -9.75 -2.40 -21.95
N ARG A 79 -9.18 -2.07 -23.11
CA ARG A 79 -7.95 -1.27 -23.20
C ARG A 79 -8.11 0.12 -22.59
N TYR A 80 -9.24 0.77 -22.82
CA TYR A 80 -9.54 2.07 -22.23
C TYR A 80 -9.57 1.98 -20.71
N ASN A 81 -10.25 0.98 -20.15
CA ASN A 81 -10.30 0.75 -18.71
C ASN A 81 -8.92 0.43 -18.12
N GLU A 82 -8.11 -0.37 -18.81
CA GLU A 82 -6.71 -0.63 -18.44
C GLU A 82 -5.89 0.66 -18.38
N VAL A 83 -5.97 1.50 -19.42
CA VAL A 83 -5.27 2.79 -19.48
C VAL A 83 -5.77 3.74 -18.40
N CYS A 84 -7.08 3.80 -18.14
CA CYS A 84 -7.65 4.61 -17.06
C CYS A 84 -7.16 4.15 -15.68
N ASN A 85 -7.11 2.85 -15.43
CA ASN A 85 -6.58 2.29 -14.19
C ASN A 85 -5.08 2.59 -14.04
N ALA A 86 -4.29 2.44 -15.11
CA ALA A 86 -2.88 2.80 -15.11
C ALA A 86 -2.67 4.31 -14.87
N ASN A 87 -3.50 5.16 -15.50
CA ASN A 87 -3.43 6.61 -15.30
C ASN A 87 -3.79 6.98 -13.86
N LYS A 88 -4.80 6.34 -13.27
CA LYS A 88 -5.16 6.51 -11.85
C LYS A 88 -4.00 6.12 -10.93
N ALA A 89 -3.37 4.97 -11.17
CA ALA A 89 -2.21 4.53 -10.39
C ALA A 89 -1.02 5.50 -10.51
N LEU A 90 -0.74 6.00 -11.72
CA LEU A 90 0.29 7.02 -11.93
C LEU A 90 -0.04 8.33 -11.20
N ARG A 91 -1.30 8.77 -11.21
CA ARG A 91 -1.73 9.96 -10.45
C ARG A 91 -1.54 9.77 -8.94
N GLU A 92 -1.91 8.61 -8.41
CA GLU A 92 -1.69 8.27 -7.00
C GLU A 92 -0.20 8.26 -6.65
N GLN A 93 0.64 7.67 -7.52
CA GLN A 93 2.10 7.69 -7.35
C GLN A 93 2.67 9.11 -7.39
N ILE A 94 2.22 9.96 -8.31
CA ILE A 94 2.62 11.37 -8.38
C ILE A 94 2.23 12.10 -7.09
N GLN A 95 1.02 11.88 -6.57
CA GLN A 95 0.60 12.48 -5.30
C GLN A 95 1.42 11.97 -4.11
N ALA A 96 1.75 10.67 -4.07
CA ALA A 96 2.61 10.10 -3.04
C ALA A 96 4.00 10.75 -3.06
N LEU A 97 4.63 10.83 -4.24
CA LEU A 97 5.93 11.49 -4.41
C LEU A 97 5.87 12.99 -4.06
N ARG A 98 4.77 13.68 -4.36
CA ARG A 98 4.58 15.09 -3.95
C ARG A 98 4.52 15.23 -2.42
N ARG A 99 3.78 14.36 -1.73
CA ARG A 99 3.73 14.35 -0.25
C ARG A 99 5.11 14.05 0.35
N GLU A 100 5.82 13.08 -0.21
CA GLU A 100 7.19 12.75 0.21
C GLU A 100 8.13 13.94 0.01
N LYS A 101 8.07 14.62 -1.14
CA LYS A 101 8.88 15.82 -1.40
C LYS A 101 8.61 16.94 -0.38
N VAL A 102 7.35 17.15 0.00
CA VAL A 102 6.98 18.14 1.03
C VAL A 102 7.53 17.74 2.40
N GLN A 103 7.44 16.47 2.76
CA GLN A 103 8.03 15.96 4.01
C GLN A 103 9.55 16.10 4.02
N GLN A 104 10.22 15.77 2.91
CA GLN A 104 11.66 15.96 2.74
C GLN A 104 12.07 17.43 2.87
N ALA A 105 11.33 18.36 2.26
CA ALA A 105 11.58 19.79 2.40
C ALA A 105 11.43 20.24 3.86
N ALA A 106 10.40 19.79 4.57
CA ALA A 106 10.23 20.12 5.98
C ALA A 106 11.37 19.57 6.87
N VAL A 107 11.89 18.37 6.56
CA VAL A 107 13.06 17.81 7.25
C VAL A 107 14.32 18.62 6.94
N LEU A 108 14.54 19.00 5.67
CA LEU A 108 15.68 19.84 5.29
C LEU A 108 15.63 21.19 6.01
N ASP A 109 14.49 21.88 6.03
CA ASP A 109 14.34 23.14 6.75
C ASP A 109 14.62 22.96 8.26
N LYS A 110 14.23 21.83 8.85
CA LYS A 110 14.53 21.52 10.26
C LYS A 110 16.03 21.33 10.47
N LEU A 111 16.68 20.55 9.62
CA LEU A 111 18.13 20.32 9.68
C LEU A 111 18.90 21.63 9.46
N GLU A 112 18.47 22.47 8.53
CA GLU A 112 19.08 23.79 8.31
C GLU A 112 18.97 24.67 9.57
N ARG A 113 17.81 24.72 10.23
CA ARG A 113 17.66 25.43 11.51
C ARG A 113 18.55 24.87 12.61
N GLU A 114 18.64 23.55 12.74
CA GLU A 114 19.54 22.90 13.71
C GLU A 114 21.01 23.21 13.42
N THR A 115 21.42 23.20 12.14
CA THR A 115 22.80 23.58 11.78
C THR A 115 23.09 25.05 12.06
N ALA A 116 22.15 25.95 11.80
CA ALA A 116 22.29 27.37 12.11
C ALA A 116 22.37 27.60 13.64
N GLN A 117 21.56 26.88 14.42
CA GLN A 117 21.62 26.92 15.87
C GLN A 117 22.98 26.40 16.38
N ALA A 118 23.43 25.25 15.90
CA ALA A 118 24.72 24.67 16.28
C ALA A 118 25.90 25.58 15.90
N GLN A 119 25.85 26.26 14.76
CA GLN A 119 26.83 27.29 14.39
C GLN A 119 26.80 28.48 15.35
N GLY A 120 25.61 28.91 15.76
CA GLY A 120 25.44 29.97 16.77
C GLY A 120 26.03 29.58 18.13
N GLU A 121 25.74 28.37 18.61
CA GLU A 121 26.30 27.82 19.85
C GLU A 121 27.83 27.69 19.76
N ALA A 122 28.36 27.18 18.65
CA ALA A 122 29.80 27.09 18.42
C ALA A 122 30.48 28.47 18.43
N ALA A 123 29.84 29.48 17.84
CA ALA A 123 30.33 30.86 17.87
C ALA A 123 30.31 31.44 19.30
N GLN A 124 29.25 31.16 20.08
CA GLN A 124 29.18 31.57 21.49
C GLN A 124 30.27 30.90 22.34
N VAL A 125 30.49 29.60 22.17
CA VAL A 125 31.57 28.87 22.85
C VAL A 125 32.94 29.41 22.45
N ALA A 126 33.15 29.72 21.17
CA ALA A 126 34.38 30.35 20.70
C ALA A 126 34.60 31.73 21.33
N GLN A 127 33.56 32.56 21.42
CA GLN A 127 33.63 33.88 22.06
C GLN A 127 33.90 33.76 23.58
N ALA A 128 33.24 32.83 24.27
CA ALA A 128 33.49 32.55 25.68
C ALA A 128 34.91 32.05 25.92
N SER A 129 35.43 31.19 25.02
CA SER A 129 36.81 30.69 25.06
C SER A 129 37.83 31.81 24.84
N GLN A 130 37.55 32.73 23.91
CA GLN A 130 38.40 33.90 23.68
C GLN A 130 38.39 34.83 24.90
N ALA A 131 37.21 35.12 25.46
CA ALA A 131 37.08 35.96 26.65
C ALA A 131 37.81 35.36 27.87
N ALA A 132 37.73 34.05 28.06
CA ALA A 132 38.46 33.33 29.10
C ALA A 132 39.98 33.38 28.87
N SER A 133 40.43 33.27 27.62
CA SER A 133 41.84 33.39 27.24
C SER A 133 42.36 34.82 27.50
N ASP A 134 41.60 35.84 27.13
CA ASP A 134 41.95 37.24 27.39
C ASP A 134 42.00 37.53 28.90
N ALA A 135 41.07 36.96 29.68
CA ALA A 135 41.07 37.08 31.13
C ALA A 135 42.30 36.41 31.76
N ARG A 136 42.67 35.23 31.28
CA ARG A 136 43.89 34.52 31.68
C ARG A 136 45.13 35.36 31.35
N ASP A 137 45.21 35.95 30.16
CA ASP A 137 46.34 36.79 29.75
C ASP A 137 46.45 38.05 30.62
N ARG A 138 45.32 38.67 30.99
CA ARG A 138 45.32 39.80 31.94
C ARG A 138 45.84 39.38 33.31
N ALA A 139 45.38 38.24 33.84
CA ALA A 139 45.85 37.72 35.13
C ALA A 139 47.34 37.35 35.10
N ASN A 140 47.83 36.79 33.99
CA ASN A 140 49.24 36.49 33.79
C ASN A 140 50.09 37.77 33.79
N ARG A 141 49.68 38.80 33.04
CA ARG A 141 50.38 40.10 33.04
C ARG A 141 50.41 40.74 34.43
N GLN A 142 49.30 40.68 35.18
CA GLN A 142 49.26 41.17 36.57
C GLN A 142 50.19 40.36 37.48
N SER A 143 50.23 39.03 37.31
CA SER A 143 51.13 38.16 38.07
C SER A 143 52.60 38.43 37.76
N GLU A 144 52.94 38.68 36.50
CA GLU A 144 54.29 39.07 36.08
C GLU A 144 54.67 40.46 36.63
N ALA A 145 53.75 41.43 36.58
CA ALA A 145 53.98 42.75 37.17
C ALA A 145 54.24 42.69 38.68
N LEU A 146 53.45 41.89 39.43
CA LEU A 146 53.66 41.67 40.85
C LEU A 146 54.99 40.93 41.13
N ARG A 147 55.37 39.97 40.29
CA ARG A 147 56.70 39.32 40.40
C ARG A 147 57.84 40.32 40.22
N ASN A 148 57.74 41.22 39.26
CA ASN A 148 58.74 42.27 39.05
C ASN A 148 58.77 43.24 40.25
N GLN A 149 57.61 43.65 40.75
CA GLN A 149 57.54 44.51 41.93
C GLN A 149 58.16 43.85 43.17
N VAL A 150 57.88 42.57 43.42
CA VAL A 150 58.51 41.82 44.52
C VAL A 150 60.02 41.70 44.34
N ALA A 151 60.50 41.54 43.10
CA ALA A 151 61.93 41.55 42.82
C ALA A 151 62.57 42.91 43.13
N ASP A 152 61.95 44.01 42.70
CA ASP A 152 62.42 45.37 42.97
C ASP A 152 62.38 45.69 44.48
N ASP A 153 61.30 45.32 45.17
CA ASP A 153 61.15 45.49 46.61
C ASP A 153 62.19 44.67 47.39
N ASN A 154 62.51 43.45 46.94
CA ASN A 154 63.59 42.66 47.51
C ASN A 154 64.94 43.34 47.33
N ILE A 155 65.24 43.86 46.14
CA ILE A 155 66.50 44.59 45.87
C ILE A 155 66.59 45.83 46.76
N ASN A 156 65.50 46.60 46.88
CA ASN A 156 65.43 47.78 47.74
C ASN A 156 65.57 47.42 49.23
N PHE A 157 64.92 46.34 49.66
CA PHE A 157 65.02 45.84 51.03
C PHE A 157 66.43 45.36 51.33
N GLU A 158 67.06 44.57 50.46
CA GLU A 158 68.44 44.15 50.60
C GLU A 158 69.38 45.35 50.70
N SER A 159 69.22 46.35 49.82
CA SER A 159 70.01 47.58 49.84
C SER A 159 69.85 48.37 51.14
N GLY A 160 68.62 48.60 51.59
CA GLY A 160 68.33 49.29 52.84
C GLY A 160 68.71 48.47 54.09
N TRP A 161 68.68 47.15 53.99
CA TRP A 161 69.16 46.25 55.04
C TRP A 161 70.67 46.35 55.18
N TYR A 162 71.42 46.35 54.07
CA TYR A 162 72.86 46.58 54.09
C TYR A 162 73.20 47.95 54.68
N GLU A 163 72.53 49.02 54.25
CA GLU A 163 72.74 50.37 54.78
C GLU A 163 72.45 50.46 56.29
N LYS A 164 71.32 49.90 56.75
CA LYS A 164 70.98 49.94 58.18
C LYS A 164 71.82 49.00 59.03
N THR A 165 72.28 47.87 58.49
CA THR A 165 73.20 47.00 59.22
C THR A 165 74.58 47.63 59.36
N GLU A 166 75.00 48.41 58.37
CA GLU A 166 76.18 49.28 58.45
C GLU A 166 75.99 50.36 59.52
N GLN A 167 74.89 51.13 59.49
CA GLN A 167 74.56 52.12 60.53
C GLN A 167 74.41 51.49 61.92
N LEU A 168 73.83 50.30 62.06
CA LEU A 168 73.74 49.58 63.33
C LEU A 168 75.10 49.07 63.81
N ALA A 169 76.03 48.75 62.90
CA ALA A 169 77.39 48.42 63.27
C ALA A 169 78.12 49.66 63.80
N GLU A 170 77.91 50.83 63.18
CA GLU A 170 78.38 52.13 63.64
C GLU A 170 77.74 52.53 64.99
N ASP A 171 76.41 52.44 65.12
CA ASP A 171 75.66 52.72 66.35
C ASP A 171 75.97 51.73 67.47
N ARG A 172 76.21 50.44 67.19
CA ARG A 172 76.71 49.48 68.19
C ARG A 172 78.13 49.78 68.61
N ALA A 173 78.94 50.39 67.75
CA ALA A 173 80.23 50.94 68.16
C ALA A 173 80.04 52.14 69.10
N MET A 174 78.95 52.91 68.93
CA MET A 174 78.63 54.10 69.72
C MET A 174 77.86 53.83 71.04
N ILE A 175 76.98 52.81 71.11
CA ILE A 175 76.08 52.47 72.23
C ILE A 175 76.62 51.25 73.00
N ARG A 176 77.93 51.20 73.29
CA ARG A 176 78.51 50.19 74.20
C ARG A 176 78.36 50.58 75.68
N ASP A 177 77.96 51.82 75.97
CA ASP A 177 77.79 52.33 77.32
C ASP A 177 76.34 52.76 77.56
N ILE A 178 75.66 52.05 78.50
CA ILE A 178 74.50 52.44 79.34
C ILE A 178 73.45 51.31 79.46
N PRO A 179 73.29 50.68 80.65
CA PRO A 179 72.28 49.67 80.94
C PRO A 179 70.85 50.22 81.16
N ARG A 180 69.87 49.39 80.75
CA ARG A 180 68.42 49.55 80.89
C ARG A 180 67.92 49.36 82.34
N LEU A 181 66.99 50.20 82.78
CA LEU A 181 66.09 50.02 83.95
C LEU A 181 64.67 50.39 83.45
N ARG A 182 63.74 49.47 83.15
CA ARG A 182 62.93 48.53 83.96
C ARG A 182 61.97 49.21 84.97
N THR A 183 60.69 49.18 84.56
CA THR A 183 59.40 49.40 85.25
C THR A 183 59.34 48.98 86.73
N PRO A 184 58.52 49.66 87.57
CA PRO A 184 57.29 49.02 88.11
C PRO A 184 56.13 50.02 88.38
N LYS A 185 54.86 49.75 88.04
CA LYS A 185 53.81 48.94 88.73
C LYS A 185 53.68 49.17 90.25
N ASN A 186 52.55 49.77 90.67
CA ASN A 186 51.87 49.60 91.97
C ASN A 186 50.41 50.08 91.80
N ILE A 187 49.36 49.24 91.80
CA ILE A 187 48.79 48.44 92.89
C ILE A 187 48.33 49.31 94.08
N LYS A 188 47.05 49.69 94.09
CA LYS A 188 46.23 49.99 95.27
C LYS A 188 44.84 49.45 94.98
N LEU A 189 44.63 48.16 95.24
CA LEU A 189 44.03 47.62 96.45
C LEU A 189 42.71 48.31 96.85
N ARG A 190 41.68 47.48 96.76
CA ARG A 190 40.74 47.20 97.86
C ARG A 190 39.56 48.17 97.97
N ASP A 191 38.79 48.25 96.88
CA ASP A 191 37.35 48.50 96.91
C ASP A 191 36.56 47.68 95.86
N GLU A 192 37.22 46.80 95.09
CA GLU A 192 36.57 45.94 94.09
C GLU A 192 36.03 44.61 94.67
N THR A 193 36.27 44.31 95.94
CA THR A 193 36.07 42.97 96.52
C THR A 193 34.61 42.53 96.59
N GLN A 194 33.63 43.45 96.68
CA GLN A 194 32.21 43.08 96.73
C GLN A 194 31.53 43.02 95.35
N ARG A 195 32.04 43.76 94.35
CA ARG A 195 31.58 43.61 92.95
C ARG A 195 32.21 42.35 92.33
N ASN A 196 33.45 42.05 92.72
CA ASN A 196 34.15 40.84 92.33
C ASN A 196 33.53 39.57 92.93
N GLU A 197 32.97 39.59 94.13
CA GLU A 197 32.29 38.41 94.72
C GLU A 197 31.02 37.98 93.96
N ARG A 198 30.19 38.93 93.51
CA ARG A 198 29.00 38.60 92.68
C ARG A 198 29.41 38.14 91.28
N LEU A 199 30.40 38.81 90.68
CA LEU A 199 31.01 38.35 89.43
C LEU A 199 31.72 37.01 89.61
N LEU A 200 32.26 36.68 90.78
CA LEU A 200 32.89 35.39 91.11
C LEU A 200 31.84 34.29 91.24
N HIS A 201 30.66 34.57 91.80
CA HIS A 201 29.57 33.60 91.91
C HIS A 201 28.87 33.34 90.57
N GLU A 202 28.67 34.38 89.76
CA GLU A 202 28.19 34.23 88.38
C GLU A 202 29.22 33.48 87.53
N LYS A 203 30.50 33.84 87.63
CA LYS A 203 31.60 33.09 87.01
C LYS A 203 31.73 31.67 87.55
N ALA A 204 31.44 31.41 88.83
CA ALA A 204 31.48 30.08 89.41
C ALA A 204 30.36 29.19 88.87
N ASN A 205 29.14 29.73 88.72
CA ASN A 205 28.04 29.02 88.09
C ASN A 205 28.30 28.77 86.59
N ASP A 206 28.89 29.74 85.90
CA ASP A 206 29.31 29.54 84.50
C ASP A 206 30.46 28.54 84.40
N LEU A 207 31.42 28.55 85.34
CA LEU A 207 32.46 27.54 85.44
C LEU A 207 31.87 26.15 85.71
N GLN A 208 30.82 26.06 86.53
CA GLN A 208 30.15 24.79 86.80
C GLN A 208 29.45 24.26 85.55
N LYS A 209 28.67 25.10 84.84
CA LYS A 209 28.06 24.72 83.55
C LYS A 209 29.11 24.37 82.49
N GLN A 210 30.22 25.11 82.43
CA GLN A 210 31.35 24.78 81.55
C GLN A 210 32.01 23.47 81.97
N SER A 211 32.14 23.19 83.27
CA SER A 211 32.71 21.94 83.78
C SER A 211 31.82 20.74 83.46
N GLU A 212 30.50 20.89 83.52
CA GLU A 212 29.55 19.85 83.13
C GLU A 212 29.59 19.60 81.63
N ARG A 213 29.68 20.65 80.80
CA ARG A 213 29.89 20.53 79.34
C ARG A 213 31.24 19.91 79.00
N LEU A 214 32.30 20.26 79.74
CA LEU A 214 33.62 19.65 79.61
C LEU A 214 33.58 18.18 80.02
N ARG A 215 32.83 17.82 81.07
CA ARG A 215 32.67 16.44 81.52
C ARG A 215 31.92 15.61 80.47
N THR A 216 30.82 16.11 79.90
CA THR A 216 30.10 15.40 78.84
C THR A 216 30.92 15.28 77.56
N ALA A 217 31.68 16.32 77.19
CA ALA A 217 32.61 16.26 76.08
C ALA A 217 33.77 15.28 76.34
N GLN A 218 34.32 15.24 77.55
CA GLN A 218 35.34 14.27 77.97
C GLN A 218 34.81 12.84 77.96
N ASP A 219 33.59 12.61 78.43
CA ASP A 219 32.93 11.29 78.38
C ASP A 219 32.67 10.85 76.94
N GLY A 220 32.25 11.78 76.06
CA GLY A 220 32.09 11.55 74.63
C GLY A 220 33.42 11.20 73.95
N LEU A 221 34.46 11.98 74.20
CA LEU A 221 35.81 11.73 73.68
C LEU A 221 36.42 10.44 74.24
N ALA A 222 36.18 10.10 75.50
CA ALA A 222 36.63 8.84 76.09
C ALA A 222 35.91 7.64 75.46
N LYS A 223 34.62 7.77 75.14
CA LYS A 223 33.84 6.75 74.42
C LYS A 223 34.32 6.56 72.99
N ILE A 224 34.67 7.66 72.30
CA ILE A 224 35.26 7.62 70.96
C ILE A 224 36.65 6.99 71.03
N LYS A 225 37.52 7.44 71.94
CA LYS A 225 38.88 6.92 72.16
C LYS A 225 38.90 5.40 72.43
N ARG A 226 37.91 4.88 73.17
CA ARG A 226 37.74 3.43 73.38
C ARG A 226 37.35 2.66 72.11
N LYS A 227 36.60 3.29 71.19
CA LYS A 227 36.13 2.66 69.96
C LYS A 227 37.12 2.79 68.79
N THR A 228 37.85 3.90 68.70
CA THR A 228 38.82 4.17 67.62
C THR A 228 40.23 3.71 67.95
N GLY A 229 40.57 3.51 69.23
CA GLY A 229 41.86 2.94 69.67
C GLY A 229 43.06 3.89 69.56
N GLU A 230 42.88 5.09 69.01
CA GLU A 230 43.97 6.06 68.85
C GLU A 230 44.31 6.79 70.16
N ARG A 231 45.62 6.93 70.43
CA ARG A 231 46.13 7.51 71.68
C ARG A 231 46.44 9.00 71.58
N ASP A 232 46.64 9.51 70.37
CA ASP A 232 46.98 10.90 70.10
C ASP A 232 45.72 11.75 69.91
N SER A 233 45.60 12.81 70.71
CA SER A 233 44.44 13.71 70.72
C SER A 233 44.33 14.52 69.43
N HIS A 234 45.46 14.86 68.79
CA HIS A 234 45.45 15.62 67.53
C HIS A 234 45.02 14.77 66.33
N ALA A 235 45.49 13.52 66.27
CA ALA A 235 45.08 12.57 65.23
C ALA A 235 43.58 12.25 65.31
N LEU A 236 43.05 12.09 66.53
CA LEU A 236 41.61 11.85 66.73
C LEU A 236 40.75 13.04 66.28
N ALA A 237 41.17 14.27 66.59
CA ALA A 237 40.45 15.47 66.16
C ALA A 237 40.44 15.60 64.62
N ALA A 238 41.58 15.35 63.96
CA ALA A 238 41.66 15.37 62.51
C ALA A 238 40.81 14.27 61.86
N ALA A 239 40.80 13.06 62.44
CA ALA A 239 39.96 11.96 61.96
C ALA A 239 38.47 12.22 62.16
N LEU A 240 38.07 12.89 63.26
CA LEU A 240 36.69 13.30 63.48
C LEU A 240 36.26 14.38 62.51
N ILE A 241 37.08 15.41 62.26
CA ILE A 241 36.79 16.44 61.25
C ILE A 241 36.64 15.80 59.87
N ALA A 242 37.55 14.91 59.47
CA ALA A 242 37.45 14.20 58.20
C ALA A 242 36.21 13.28 58.11
N ALA A 243 35.77 12.70 59.24
CA ALA A 243 34.53 11.93 59.30
C ALA A 243 33.28 12.83 59.26
N GLU A 244 33.33 14.00 59.89
CA GLU A 244 32.27 15.02 59.85
C GLU A 244 32.13 15.61 58.44
N GLU A 245 33.22 15.91 57.75
CA GLU A 245 33.23 16.35 56.36
C GLU A 245 32.62 15.28 55.43
N LYS A 246 32.99 14.01 55.61
CA LYS A 246 32.38 12.89 54.88
C LYS A 246 30.89 12.75 55.17
N ASN A 247 30.50 12.86 56.44
CA ASN A 247 29.09 12.81 56.83
C ASN A 247 28.30 14.00 56.27
N PHE A 248 28.89 15.19 56.22
CA PHE A 248 28.29 16.36 55.61
C PHE A 248 28.11 16.20 54.09
N SER A 249 29.12 15.66 53.41
CA SER A 249 29.02 15.31 51.98
C SER A 249 27.95 14.26 51.71
N LEU A 250 27.87 13.21 52.54
CA LEU A 250 26.81 12.19 52.44
C LEU A 250 25.43 12.77 52.71
N PHE A 251 25.31 13.69 53.67
CA PHE A 251 24.04 14.35 53.96
C PHE A 251 23.58 15.21 52.78
N ASN A 252 24.49 15.94 52.13
CA ASN A 252 24.18 16.70 50.92
C ASN A 252 23.75 15.77 49.77
N MET A 253 24.49 14.68 49.54
CA MET A 253 24.14 13.67 48.53
C MET A 253 22.77 13.05 48.81
N ILE A 254 22.46 12.72 50.07
CA ILE A 254 21.15 12.17 50.45
C ILE A 254 20.05 13.19 50.18
N ASN A 255 20.27 14.47 50.51
CA ASN A 255 19.28 15.51 50.22
C ASN A 255 19.08 15.71 48.71
N GLU A 256 20.16 15.73 47.93
CA GLU A 256 20.10 15.81 46.46
C GLU A 256 19.30 14.62 45.88
N LEU A 257 19.63 13.39 46.31
CA LEU A 257 18.90 12.19 45.90
C LEU A 257 17.43 12.20 46.37
N SER A 258 17.13 12.72 47.56
CA SER A 258 15.75 12.89 48.02
C SER A 258 14.99 13.89 47.16
N THR A 259 15.60 15.01 46.78
CA THR A 259 14.96 15.98 45.86
C THR A 259 14.78 15.42 44.46
N GLU A 260 15.72 14.62 43.96
CA GLU A 260 15.61 13.94 42.67
C GLU A 260 14.51 12.87 42.69
N MET A 261 14.40 12.11 43.78
CA MET A 261 13.35 11.12 43.97
C MET A 261 11.96 11.78 44.00
N GLU A 262 11.78 12.89 44.71
CA GLU A 262 10.53 13.65 44.70
C GLU A 262 10.19 14.17 43.29
N ALA A 263 11.17 14.66 42.53
CA ALA A 263 10.98 15.12 41.16
C ALA A 263 10.54 13.98 40.22
N LEU A 264 11.20 12.81 40.32
CA LEU A 264 10.86 11.62 39.55
C LEU A 264 9.49 11.06 39.93
N GLU A 265 9.10 11.10 41.20
CA GLU A 265 7.76 10.71 41.63
C GLU A 265 6.69 11.63 41.04
N VAL A 266 6.93 12.95 40.96
CA VAL A 266 6.03 13.89 40.29
C VAL A 266 5.92 13.59 38.80
N GLU A 267 7.04 13.34 38.12
CA GLU A 267 7.05 12.98 36.70
C GLU A 267 6.31 11.67 36.44
N ASN A 268 6.55 10.65 37.27
CA ASN A 268 5.90 9.35 37.15
C ASN A 268 4.38 9.48 37.36
N ASN A 269 3.95 10.23 38.38
CA ASN A 269 2.52 10.53 38.58
C ASN A 269 1.91 11.29 37.39
N ALA A 270 2.65 12.21 36.77
CA ALA A 270 2.19 12.93 35.57
C ALA A 270 2.08 12.01 34.34
N LEU A 271 3.04 11.11 34.16
CA LEU A 271 3.02 10.10 33.09
C LEU A 271 1.89 9.09 33.31
N GLU A 272 1.67 8.61 34.53
CA GLU A 272 0.54 7.75 34.87
C GLU A 272 -0.80 8.46 34.62
N ALA A 273 -0.91 9.75 34.95
CA ALA A 273 -2.08 10.55 34.62
C ALA A 273 -2.30 10.66 33.11
N GLN A 274 -1.23 10.88 32.32
CA GLN A 274 -1.31 10.94 30.86
C GLN A 274 -1.68 9.59 30.24
N VAL A 275 -1.12 8.49 30.74
CA VAL A 275 -1.47 7.13 30.32
C VAL A 275 -2.93 6.84 30.65
N ASN A 276 -3.38 7.22 31.85
CA ASN A 276 -4.78 7.08 32.26
C ASN A 276 -5.72 7.96 31.42
N GLU A 277 -5.33 9.18 31.06
CA GLU A 277 -6.08 10.04 30.14
C GLU A 277 -6.20 9.40 28.74
N GLN A 278 -5.09 8.92 28.17
CA GLN A 278 -5.09 8.29 26.84
C GLN A 278 -5.81 6.94 26.80
N THR A 279 -5.71 6.14 27.87
CA THR A 279 -6.47 4.88 28.00
C THR A 279 -7.94 5.12 28.36
N ARG A 280 -8.26 6.23 29.04
CA ARG A 280 -9.63 6.66 29.27
C ARG A 280 -10.24 7.21 27.98
N ASP A 281 -9.52 7.97 27.16
CA ASP A 281 -9.96 8.35 25.81
C ASP A 281 -10.10 7.13 24.90
N GLY A 282 -9.28 6.09 25.10
CA GLY A 282 -9.42 4.80 24.41
C GLY A 282 -10.52 3.87 24.93
N SER A 283 -11.08 4.10 26.13
CA SER A 283 -12.09 3.22 26.75
C SER A 283 -13.44 3.89 27.06
N MET A 284 -13.49 5.22 27.16
CA MET A 284 -14.71 6.01 27.35
C MET A 284 -15.21 6.57 26.01
N GLY A 285 -15.79 5.66 25.23
CA GLY A 285 -17.03 5.95 24.50
C GLY A 285 -17.12 7.24 23.67
N SER A 286 -16.08 7.63 22.92
CA SER A 286 -16.30 8.63 21.87
C SER A 286 -17.19 8.02 20.77
N ALA A 287 -18.15 8.80 20.26
CA ALA A 287 -18.99 8.41 19.13
C ALA A 287 -18.16 8.00 17.90
N GLU A 288 -16.94 8.52 17.82
CA GLU A 288 -15.96 8.19 16.79
C GLU A 288 -15.40 6.77 16.92
N ASP A 289 -15.20 6.26 18.13
CA ASP A 289 -14.79 4.87 18.35
C ASP A 289 -15.92 3.87 18.09
N ALA A 290 -17.16 4.24 18.41
CA ALA A 290 -18.32 3.44 18.02
C ALA A 290 -18.43 3.35 16.48
N ARG A 291 -18.21 4.46 15.77
CA ARG A 291 -18.14 4.48 14.30
C ARG A 291 -16.96 3.68 13.76
N ARG A 292 -15.77 3.79 14.37
CA ARG A 292 -14.58 3.03 13.98
C ARG A 292 -14.77 1.53 14.16
N ARG A 293 -15.39 1.11 15.28
CA ARG A 293 -15.75 -0.30 15.52
C ARG A 293 -16.79 -0.80 14.54
N ALA A 294 -17.84 -0.03 14.28
CA ALA A 294 -18.86 -0.38 13.29
C ALA A 294 -18.28 -0.50 11.87
N LEU A 295 -17.40 0.43 11.47
CA LEU A 295 -16.72 0.39 10.18
C LEU A 295 -15.79 -0.82 10.08
N LYS A 296 -15.04 -1.12 11.14
CA LYS A 296 -14.18 -2.31 11.20
C LYS A 296 -15.00 -3.59 11.01
N GLN A 297 -16.11 -3.71 11.72
CA GLN A 297 -17.01 -4.85 11.62
C GLN A 297 -17.64 -4.97 10.23
N GLN A 298 -18.03 -3.85 9.61
CA GLN A 298 -18.54 -3.84 8.24
C GLN A 298 -17.48 -4.30 7.22
N LEU A 299 -16.22 -3.90 7.40
CA LEU A 299 -15.11 -4.33 6.55
C LEU A 299 -14.79 -5.82 6.76
N GLU A 300 -14.80 -6.29 8.01
CA GLU A 300 -14.64 -7.72 8.33
C GLU A 300 -15.74 -8.56 7.67
N ASP A 301 -17.01 -8.13 7.74
CA ASP A 301 -18.14 -8.79 7.07
C ASP A 301 -18.00 -8.79 5.53
N GLN A 302 -17.50 -7.70 4.93
CA GLN A 302 -17.25 -7.65 3.50
C GLN A 302 -16.12 -8.59 3.07
N ILE A 303 -15.04 -8.66 3.87
CA ILE A 303 -13.93 -9.58 3.65
C ILE A 303 -14.44 -11.02 3.72
N GLU A 304 -15.23 -11.34 4.73
CA GLU A 304 -15.78 -12.70 4.91
C GLU A 304 -16.72 -13.09 3.76
N LYS A 305 -17.62 -12.19 3.33
CA LYS A 305 -18.46 -12.41 2.15
C LYS A 305 -17.63 -12.60 0.88
N SER A 306 -16.52 -11.87 0.72
CA SER A 306 -15.61 -12.03 -0.42
C SER A 306 -14.90 -13.38 -0.37
N ARG A 307 -14.38 -13.78 0.79
CA ARG A 307 -13.75 -15.10 1.00
C ARG A 307 -14.70 -16.24 0.69
N GLN A 308 -15.95 -16.15 1.12
CA GLN A 308 -16.97 -17.16 0.79
C GLN A 308 -17.27 -17.23 -0.71
N LYS A 309 -17.28 -16.09 -1.42
CA LYS A 309 -17.43 -16.08 -2.88
C LYS A 309 -16.24 -16.72 -3.59
N VAL A 310 -15.02 -16.39 -3.16
CA VAL A 310 -13.79 -16.99 -3.70
C VAL A 310 -13.79 -18.49 -3.49
N SER A 311 -14.05 -18.96 -2.27
CA SER A 311 -14.12 -20.39 -1.96
C SER A 311 -15.16 -21.13 -2.81
N ARG A 312 -16.34 -20.53 -3.07
CA ARG A 312 -17.35 -21.12 -3.96
C ARG A 312 -16.90 -21.19 -5.41
N LEU A 313 -16.20 -20.16 -5.91
CA LEU A 313 -15.68 -20.14 -7.27
C LEU A 313 -14.52 -21.12 -7.45
N GLU A 314 -13.65 -21.24 -6.45
CA GLU A 314 -12.57 -22.24 -6.43
C GLU A 314 -13.13 -23.66 -6.43
N ALA A 315 -14.15 -23.93 -5.61
CA ALA A 315 -14.82 -25.24 -5.60
C ALA A 315 -15.44 -25.57 -6.97
N ARG A 316 -16.15 -24.62 -7.59
CA ARG A 316 -16.72 -24.81 -8.94
C ARG A 316 -15.64 -24.99 -10.01
N HIS A 317 -14.54 -24.25 -9.91
CA HIS A 317 -13.43 -24.39 -10.84
C HIS A 317 -12.76 -25.76 -10.69
N SER A 318 -12.58 -26.25 -9.46
CA SER A 318 -12.04 -27.59 -9.20
C SER A 318 -12.93 -28.67 -9.80
N GLU A 319 -14.25 -28.59 -9.59
CA GLU A 319 -15.22 -29.54 -10.15
C GLU A 319 -15.22 -29.52 -11.69
N ALA A 320 -15.19 -28.32 -12.30
CA ALA A 320 -15.09 -28.18 -13.75
C ALA A 320 -13.76 -28.71 -14.32
N ALA A 321 -12.65 -28.50 -13.61
CA ALA A 321 -11.34 -29.01 -14.00
C ALA A 321 -11.28 -30.54 -13.92
N GLU A 322 -11.84 -31.14 -12.87
CA GLU A 322 -11.97 -32.61 -12.74
C GLU A 322 -12.81 -33.18 -13.88
N ALA A 323 -13.96 -32.56 -14.19
CA ALA A 323 -14.81 -32.97 -15.32
C ALA A 323 -14.08 -32.85 -16.67
N ALA A 324 -13.29 -31.80 -16.87
CA ALA A 324 -12.50 -31.61 -18.09
C ALA A 324 -11.42 -32.69 -18.26
N GLU A 325 -10.72 -33.07 -17.19
CA GLU A 325 -9.71 -34.14 -17.24
C GLU A 325 -10.34 -35.53 -17.47
N VAL A 326 -11.52 -35.81 -16.89
CA VAL A 326 -12.27 -37.03 -17.20
C VAL A 326 -12.66 -37.08 -18.68
N MET A 327 -13.20 -35.98 -19.22
CA MET A 327 -13.58 -35.87 -20.63
C MET A 327 -12.36 -36.03 -21.55
N LYS A 328 -11.23 -35.41 -21.21
CA LYS A 328 -9.96 -35.55 -21.93
C LYS A 328 -9.50 -36.99 -22.00
N THR A 329 -9.51 -37.67 -20.87
CA THR A 329 -9.11 -39.08 -20.78
C THR A 329 -10.06 -39.98 -21.56
N GLY A 330 -11.37 -39.74 -21.46
CA GLY A 330 -12.40 -40.47 -22.21
C GLY A 330 -12.30 -40.27 -23.72
N ALA A 331 -12.15 -39.03 -24.19
CA ALA A 331 -12.01 -38.70 -25.59
C ALA A 331 -10.73 -39.30 -26.18
N MET A 332 -9.60 -39.23 -25.46
CA MET A 332 -8.36 -39.91 -25.87
C MET A 332 -8.54 -41.42 -25.97
N GLY A 333 -9.23 -42.04 -25.01
CA GLY A 333 -9.52 -43.47 -25.02
C GLY A 333 -10.40 -43.90 -26.20
N LEU A 334 -11.39 -43.08 -26.58
CA LEU A 334 -12.22 -43.30 -27.76
C LEU A 334 -11.44 -43.09 -29.06
N PHE A 335 -10.62 -42.05 -29.14
CA PHE A 335 -9.77 -41.78 -30.30
C PHE A 335 -8.83 -42.94 -30.60
N HIS A 336 -8.15 -43.50 -29.59
CA HIS A 336 -7.30 -44.68 -29.78
C HIS A 336 -8.07 -45.92 -30.26
N LYS A 337 -9.34 -46.08 -29.90
CA LYS A 337 -10.18 -47.21 -30.34
C LYS A 337 -10.74 -47.04 -31.75
N LEU A 338 -10.98 -45.79 -32.15
CA LEU A 338 -11.61 -45.42 -33.44
C LEU A 338 -10.56 -45.05 -34.50
N GLN A 339 -9.27 -45.15 -34.19
CA GLN A 339 -8.18 -44.65 -35.02
C GLN A 339 -8.16 -45.33 -36.42
N GLY A 340 -8.29 -44.52 -37.47
CA GLY A 340 -8.14 -44.95 -38.86
C GLY A 340 -6.80 -44.51 -39.48
N PRO A 341 -6.41 -45.08 -40.64
CA PRO A 341 -5.14 -44.77 -41.31
C PRO A 341 -5.02 -43.33 -41.82
N ASN A 342 -6.11 -42.56 -41.90
CA ASN A 342 -6.10 -41.15 -42.32
C ASN A 342 -5.88 -40.15 -41.16
N ASP A 343 -5.88 -40.61 -39.90
CA ASP A 343 -5.88 -39.73 -38.73
C ASP A 343 -4.47 -39.53 -38.12
N GLU A 344 -3.43 -39.99 -38.83
CA GLU A 344 -2.03 -40.02 -38.38
C GLU A 344 -1.42 -38.61 -38.21
N ALA A 345 -1.84 -37.65 -39.04
CA ALA A 345 -1.44 -36.25 -38.92
C ALA A 345 -2.02 -35.57 -37.66
N PHE A 346 -3.27 -35.88 -37.31
CA PHE A 346 -3.92 -35.35 -36.12
C PHE A 346 -3.40 -36.03 -34.85
N ALA A 347 -3.11 -37.34 -34.91
CA ALA A 347 -2.45 -38.06 -33.82
C ALA A 347 -1.04 -37.51 -33.52
N ALA A 348 -0.26 -37.18 -34.55
CA ALA A 348 1.05 -36.52 -34.38
C ALA A 348 0.92 -35.13 -33.74
N GLN A 349 -0.11 -34.37 -34.10
CA GLN A 349 -0.40 -33.06 -33.50
C GLN A 349 -0.81 -33.17 -32.03
N LEU A 350 -1.62 -34.16 -31.67
CA LEU A 350 -1.97 -34.45 -30.27
C LEU A 350 -0.78 -34.89 -29.43
N SER A 351 0.14 -35.67 -30.01
CA SER A 351 1.38 -36.08 -29.34
C SER A 351 2.31 -34.89 -29.04
N ALA A 352 2.32 -33.87 -29.89
CA ALA A 352 3.24 -32.73 -29.78
C ALA A 352 2.73 -31.60 -28.88
N HIS A 353 1.42 -31.35 -28.86
CA HIS A 353 0.82 -30.21 -28.14
C HIS A 353 -0.09 -30.59 -26.99
N GLY A 354 -0.36 -31.89 -26.81
CA GLY A 354 -1.32 -32.38 -25.83
C GLY A 354 -2.75 -31.93 -26.16
N VAL A 355 -3.70 -32.36 -25.32
CA VAL A 355 -5.10 -31.97 -25.47
C VAL A 355 -5.35 -30.65 -24.75
N THR A 356 -5.39 -29.56 -25.53
CA THR A 356 -5.90 -28.22 -25.22
C THR A 356 -7.38 -28.09 -25.59
N ASP A 357 -8.09 -27.07 -25.12
CA ASP A 357 -9.52 -26.85 -25.42
C ASP A 357 -9.85 -26.82 -26.92
N ILE A 358 -8.97 -26.21 -27.72
CA ILE A 358 -9.13 -26.12 -29.19
C ILE A 358 -8.96 -27.50 -29.81
N THR A 359 -7.95 -28.24 -29.38
CA THR A 359 -7.72 -29.61 -29.85
C THR A 359 -8.77 -30.59 -29.32
N MET A 360 -9.39 -30.32 -28.15
CA MET A 360 -10.47 -31.13 -27.58
C MET A 360 -11.73 -31.04 -28.44
N ALA A 361 -12.11 -29.83 -28.84
CA ALA A 361 -13.24 -29.62 -29.73
C ALA A 361 -13.02 -30.32 -31.09
N GLN A 362 -11.80 -30.24 -31.63
CA GLN A 362 -11.43 -30.96 -32.86
C GLN A 362 -11.46 -32.48 -32.67
N LEU A 363 -10.93 -33.00 -31.56
CA LEU A 363 -10.91 -34.42 -31.21
C LEU A 363 -12.33 -34.99 -31.11
N LEU A 364 -13.23 -34.29 -30.39
CA LEU A 364 -14.62 -34.68 -30.24
C LEU A 364 -15.38 -34.67 -31.58
N GLY A 365 -15.15 -33.67 -32.44
CA GLY A 365 -15.74 -33.64 -33.78
C GLY A 365 -15.26 -34.78 -34.68
N LEU A 366 -14.00 -35.19 -34.54
CA LEU A 366 -13.44 -36.34 -35.28
C LEU A 366 -14.01 -37.66 -34.79
N ILE A 367 -14.18 -37.81 -33.47
CA ILE A 367 -14.87 -38.95 -32.86
C ILE A 367 -16.33 -39.01 -33.34
N GLU A 368 -17.05 -37.88 -33.35
CA GLU A 368 -18.43 -37.80 -33.81
C GLU A 368 -18.56 -38.25 -35.28
N GLN A 369 -17.69 -37.76 -36.17
CA GLN A 369 -17.68 -38.18 -37.57
C GLN A 369 -17.47 -39.69 -37.70
N ARG A 370 -16.48 -40.26 -37.00
CA ARG A 370 -16.18 -41.70 -37.09
C ARG A 370 -17.28 -42.58 -36.51
N VAL A 371 -17.87 -42.17 -35.40
CA VAL A 371 -19.03 -42.88 -34.83
C VAL A 371 -20.21 -42.82 -35.80
N GLY A 372 -20.45 -41.68 -36.45
CA GLY A 372 -21.46 -41.55 -37.50
C GLY A 372 -21.23 -42.52 -38.67
N GLU A 373 -20.01 -42.57 -39.20
CA GLU A 373 -19.64 -43.51 -40.27
C GLU A 373 -19.85 -44.98 -39.86
N LEU A 374 -19.48 -45.36 -38.63
CA LEU A 374 -19.68 -46.71 -38.11
C LEU A 374 -21.17 -47.05 -37.93
N VAL A 375 -21.98 -46.10 -37.49
CA VAL A 375 -23.44 -46.26 -37.36
C VAL A 375 -24.07 -46.44 -38.75
N ASP A 376 -23.64 -45.67 -39.74
CA ASP A 376 -24.13 -45.81 -41.12
C ASP A 376 -23.76 -47.18 -41.70
N ILE A 377 -22.52 -47.63 -41.51
CA ILE A 377 -22.09 -48.98 -41.92
C ILE A 377 -22.91 -50.05 -41.21
N HIS A 378 -23.15 -49.91 -39.90
CA HIS A 378 -23.96 -50.86 -39.13
C HIS A 378 -25.41 -50.89 -39.61
N ASN A 379 -26.01 -49.72 -39.87
CA ASN A 379 -27.37 -49.60 -40.40
C ASN A 379 -27.49 -50.23 -41.79
N ILE A 380 -26.50 -50.04 -42.66
CA ILE A 380 -26.45 -50.70 -43.97
C ILE A 380 -26.33 -52.21 -43.79
N ALA A 381 -25.44 -52.69 -42.92
CA ALA A 381 -25.20 -54.12 -42.69
C ALA A 381 -26.39 -54.84 -42.03
N THR A 382 -27.13 -54.15 -41.14
CA THR A 382 -28.29 -54.71 -40.43
C THR A 382 -29.60 -54.57 -41.20
N ASN A 383 -29.76 -53.53 -42.03
CA ASN A 383 -30.91 -53.38 -42.92
C ASN A 383 -30.72 -54.10 -44.28
N ALA A 384 -29.49 -54.47 -44.66
CA ALA A 384 -29.20 -55.29 -45.85
C ALA A 384 -29.93 -56.65 -45.87
N PRO A 385 -30.07 -57.42 -44.76
CA PRO A 385 -30.86 -58.64 -44.78
C PRO A 385 -32.38 -58.42 -44.86
N ALA A 386 -32.89 -57.21 -44.58
CA ALA A 386 -34.32 -56.89 -44.73
C ALA A 386 -34.68 -56.42 -46.15
N ALA A 387 -33.74 -55.76 -46.86
CA ALA A 387 -33.96 -55.28 -48.22
C ALA A 387 -33.85 -56.40 -49.29
N ALA A 388 -33.18 -57.52 -49.00
CA ALA A 388 -33.01 -58.62 -49.95
C ALA A 388 -34.21 -59.60 -50.04
N ALA A 389 -35.23 -59.46 -49.19
CA ALA A 389 -36.33 -60.44 -49.09
C ALA A 389 -37.63 -60.08 -49.84
N LEU A 390 -37.77 -58.88 -50.41
CA LEU A 390 -39.00 -58.45 -51.10
C LEU A 390 -38.69 -57.68 -52.38
N GLY A 391 -38.44 -58.42 -53.46
CA GLY A 391 -38.36 -57.86 -54.81
C GLY A 391 -39.77 -57.64 -55.39
N ALA A 392 -40.15 -56.38 -55.57
CA ALA A 392 -40.89 -55.83 -56.72
C ALA A 392 -41.53 -54.47 -56.39
N GLN A 393 -41.07 -53.40 -57.05
CA GLN A 393 -41.89 -52.38 -57.74
C GLN A 393 -41.03 -51.13 -58.05
N HIS A 394 -40.86 -50.85 -59.34
CA HIS A 394 -40.30 -49.59 -59.86
C HIS A 394 -41.39 -48.49 -59.83
N PRO A 395 -41.03 -47.18 -59.71
CA PRO A 395 -40.79 -46.35 -60.90
C PRO A 395 -39.62 -45.32 -60.73
N ALA A 396 -38.79 -45.11 -61.75
CA ALA A 396 -38.81 -43.97 -62.71
C ALA A 396 -38.80 -42.57 -62.04
N MET A 397 -37.66 -41.85 -61.99
CA MET A 397 -37.03 -40.97 -63.00
C MET A 397 -37.52 -39.49 -62.98
N LYS A 398 -36.55 -38.58 -63.18
CA LYS A 398 -36.59 -37.11 -63.46
C LYS A 398 -36.41 -36.20 -62.23
N ILE A 399 -35.21 -35.64 -62.00
CA ILE A 399 -34.48 -34.54 -62.71
C ILE A 399 -35.19 -33.20 -62.55
N ASP A 400 -34.53 -32.27 -61.84
CA ASP A 400 -34.49 -30.87 -62.24
C ASP A 400 -33.03 -30.37 -62.20
N VAL A 401 -32.67 -29.59 -63.21
CA VAL A 401 -31.32 -29.13 -63.55
C VAL A 401 -31.13 -27.70 -63.04
N GLY A 402 -29.89 -27.34 -62.64
CA GLY A 402 -29.50 -25.93 -62.59
C GLY A 402 -28.09 -25.71 -62.06
N GLY A 403 -27.16 -25.30 -62.93
CA GLY A 403 -25.87 -24.70 -62.52
C GLY A 403 -24.68 -24.97 -63.43
N HIS A 404 -24.64 -24.31 -64.58
CA HIS A 404 -23.42 -24.02 -65.37
C HIS A 404 -22.56 -22.99 -64.59
N ASP A 405 -21.24 -23.23 -64.44
CA ASP A 405 -20.13 -22.62 -65.22
C ASP A 405 -19.81 -21.17 -64.75
N ALA A 406 -18.58 -20.69 -64.53
CA ALA A 406 -17.22 -21.20 -64.48
C ALA A 406 -16.35 -20.14 -63.77
N GLY A 407 -15.23 -20.57 -63.18
CA GLY A 407 -13.94 -19.87 -63.13
C GLY A 407 -13.84 -18.43 -62.60
N HIS A 408 -13.04 -18.21 -61.55
CA HIS A 408 -11.73 -17.58 -61.74
C HIS A 408 -10.82 -17.58 -60.50
N SER A 409 -9.60 -18.06 -60.76
CA SER A 409 -8.33 -17.83 -60.07
C SER A 409 -8.12 -16.39 -59.57
N ARG A 410 -7.66 -16.23 -58.32
CA ARG A 410 -6.77 -15.13 -57.86
C ARG A 410 -5.90 -15.68 -56.72
N HIS A 411 -4.63 -16.01 -56.98
CA HIS A 411 -3.46 -15.11 -56.99
C HIS A 411 -3.17 -14.43 -55.65
N SER A 412 -2.12 -14.95 -55.02
CA SER A 412 -1.20 -14.26 -54.12
C SER A 412 -0.84 -12.88 -54.68
N ARG A 413 -0.97 -11.85 -53.83
CA ARG A 413 -0.43 -10.51 -54.06
C ARG A 413 0.25 -10.04 -52.77
N ASN A 414 1.54 -10.30 -52.72
CA ASN A 414 2.51 -9.37 -52.16
C ASN A 414 2.47 -8.05 -52.95
N GLY A 415 2.68 -6.93 -52.26
CA GLY A 415 2.70 -5.57 -52.80
C GLY A 415 2.11 -4.61 -51.77
N GLU A 416 2.89 -4.21 -50.77
CA GLU A 416 3.62 -2.93 -50.77
C GLU A 416 2.72 -1.70 -50.90
N ARG A 417 2.63 -0.94 -49.81
CA ARG A 417 2.51 0.52 -49.81
C ARG A 417 2.85 1.08 -48.42
N PRO A 418 3.24 2.36 -48.30
CA PRO A 418 4.63 2.75 -48.20
C PRO A 418 5.00 3.27 -46.81
N ARG A 419 6.30 3.24 -46.52
CA ARG A 419 6.91 4.02 -45.44
C ARG A 419 6.60 5.51 -45.66
N GLY A 420 5.79 6.08 -44.78
CA GLY A 420 5.76 7.52 -44.55
C GLY A 420 7.06 7.94 -43.89
N VAL A 421 8.00 8.42 -44.71
CA VAL A 421 9.14 9.21 -44.27
C VAL A 421 8.59 10.59 -43.94
N VAL A 422 8.52 10.94 -42.66
CA VAL A 422 8.50 12.36 -42.27
C VAL A 422 9.96 12.75 -42.11
N SER A 423 10.43 13.50 -43.09
CA SER A 423 11.73 14.15 -43.09
C SER A 423 11.77 15.23 -42.01
N ALA A 424 12.91 15.30 -41.35
CA ALA A 424 13.32 16.37 -40.47
C ALA A 424 13.27 17.74 -41.17
N ASN A 425 12.76 18.75 -40.46
CA ASN A 425 13.46 20.01 -40.16
C ASN A 425 12.45 21.08 -39.76
N THR A 426 12.42 21.43 -38.48
CA THR A 426 12.36 22.83 -38.04
C THR A 426 12.82 22.94 -36.57
N THR A 427 14.03 23.49 -36.43
CA THR A 427 14.44 24.43 -35.37
C THR A 427 14.23 24.02 -33.91
N GLY A 428 15.32 23.61 -33.28
CA GLY A 428 15.44 23.53 -31.84
C GLY A 428 15.28 24.90 -31.17
N ALA A 429 14.42 24.92 -30.16
CA ALA A 429 14.54 25.82 -29.03
C ALA A 429 14.38 24.96 -27.78
N LEU A 430 15.51 24.70 -27.11
CA LEU A 430 15.55 24.07 -25.79
C LEU A 430 14.94 25.06 -24.78
N LEU A 431 13.63 25.00 -24.57
CA LEU A 431 13.00 25.63 -23.42
C LEU A 431 13.07 24.63 -22.26
N ARG A 432 14.02 24.88 -21.36
CA ARG A 432 14.11 24.22 -20.05
C ARG A 432 12.87 24.63 -19.23
N PRO A 433 12.00 23.71 -18.80
CA PRO A 433 10.88 24.08 -17.93
C PRO A 433 11.42 24.46 -16.55
N THR A 434 11.18 25.69 -16.11
CA THR A 434 11.30 26.07 -14.71
C THR A 434 10.17 25.42 -13.91
N PRO A 435 10.42 24.90 -12.70
CA PRO A 435 9.36 24.32 -11.89
C PRO A 435 8.36 25.41 -11.43
N PRO A 436 7.05 25.12 -11.42
CA PRO A 436 6.03 26.09 -11.01
C PRO A 436 6.13 26.39 -9.52
N THR A 437 5.92 27.66 -9.17
CA THR A 437 5.92 28.19 -7.79
C THR A 437 4.52 28.03 -7.18
N ALA A 438 4.41 28.08 -5.85
CA ALA A 438 3.17 27.84 -5.10
C ALA A 438 1.97 28.72 -5.51
N ASP A 439 2.20 29.83 -6.21
CA ASP A 439 1.17 30.76 -6.69
C ASP A 439 0.53 30.35 -8.04
N ASP A 440 1.08 29.37 -8.76
CA ASP A 440 0.50 28.86 -10.03
C ASP A 440 -0.71 27.92 -9.81
N PHE A 441 -1.10 27.67 -8.56
CA PHE A 441 -2.26 26.85 -8.17
C PHE A 441 -3.42 27.70 -7.64
N GLY A 442 -3.54 28.94 -8.12
CA GLY A 442 -4.72 29.76 -7.92
C GLY A 442 -5.90 29.27 -8.75
N ASP A 443 -6.78 28.52 -8.09
CA ASP A 443 -8.23 28.47 -8.30
C ASP A 443 -8.70 28.49 -9.77
N SER A 444 -8.54 27.35 -10.45
CA SER A 444 -9.25 27.07 -11.69
C SER A 444 -9.94 25.71 -11.62
N ASP A 445 -10.51 25.38 -10.46
CA ASP A 445 -11.62 24.42 -10.36
C ASP A 445 -12.92 25.16 -10.70
N ASN A 446 -13.03 25.60 -11.96
CA ASN A 446 -14.33 25.93 -12.53
C ASN A 446 -14.85 24.65 -13.19
N ASP A 447 -15.22 23.68 -12.34
CA ASP A 447 -16.01 22.52 -12.74
C ASP A 447 -17.40 23.03 -13.14
N GLU A 448 -17.56 23.37 -14.42
CA GLU A 448 -18.90 23.30 -15.04
C GLU A 448 -19.45 21.90 -14.75
N PRO A 449 -20.67 21.76 -14.20
CA PRO A 449 -21.25 20.45 -13.96
C PRO A 449 -21.57 19.83 -15.31
N GLN A 450 -20.63 19.03 -15.81
CA GLN A 450 -20.85 18.17 -16.95
C GLN A 450 -21.94 17.18 -16.55
N GLN A 451 -23.09 17.34 -17.19
CA GLN A 451 -24.29 16.56 -17.02
C GLN A 451 -24.00 15.11 -17.41
N ASP A 452 -23.52 14.32 -16.44
CA ASP A 452 -23.35 12.89 -16.55
C ASP A 452 -24.76 12.25 -16.49
N ASP A 453 -25.38 12.16 -17.67
CA ASP A 453 -26.54 11.33 -17.95
C ASP A 453 -26.14 9.84 -17.91
N VAL A 454 -25.65 9.40 -16.75
CA VAL A 454 -25.47 7.98 -16.45
C VAL A 454 -26.84 7.44 -16.10
N LEU A 455 -27.42 6.72 -17.06
CA LEU A 455 -28.60 5.87 -16.92
C LEU A 455 -28.56 5.07 -15.61
N ARG A 456 -29.15 5.63 -14.54
CA ARG A 456 -29.53 4.86 -13.35
C ARG A 456 -30.68 3.94 -13.74
N PRO A 457 -30.62 2.64 -13.41
CA PRO A 457 -31.78 1.77 -13.53
C PRO A 457 -32.94 2.35 -12.70
N CYS A 458 -34.06 2.67 -13.34
CA CYS A 458 -35.23 3.24 -12.67
C CYS A 458 -35.77 2.23 -11.66
N LYS A 459 -36.12 2.70 -10.45
CA LYS A 459 -36.83 1.86 -9.47
C LYS A 459 -38.29 1.75 -9.91
N ILE A 460 -38.92 0.60 -9.66
CA ILE A 460 -40.33 0.31 -10.01
C ILE A 460 -41.31 1.35 -9.43
N SER A 461 -40.93 2.05 -8.36
CA SER A 461 -41.67 3.16 -7.77
C SER A 461 -41.81 4.39 -8.68
N ASP A 462 -40.94 4.55 -9.68
CA ASP A 462 -40.78 5.80 -10.44
C ASP A 462 -41.47 5.73 -11.82
N ILE A 463 -42.16 4.62 -12.10
CA ILE A 463 -42.87 4.36 -13.37
C ILE A 463 -44.17 5.18 -13.51
N PRO A 464 -45.03 5.37 -12.48
CA PRO A 464 -46.29 6.09 -12.67
C PRO A 464 -46.13 7.61 -12.83
N GLU A 465 -45.05 8.20 -12.32
CA GLU A 465 -44.78 9.65 -12.49
C GLU A 465 -44.31 9.97 -13.92
N LYS A 466 -43.56 9.07 -14.56
CA LYS A 466 -43.08 9.29 -15.93
C LYS A 466 -44.14 9.07 -17.00
N THR A 467 -45.14 8.21 -16.76
CA THR A 467 -46.29 8.06 -17.68
C THR A 467 -47.29 9.21 -17.58
N ALA A 468 -47.39 9.89 -16.43
CA ALA A 468 -48.24 11.07 -16.26
C ALA A 468 -47.66 12.34 -16.93
N ALA A 469 -46.34 12.39 -17.15
CA ALA A 469 -45.68 13.51 -17.84
C ALA A 469 -45.66 13.38 -19.38
N ALA A 470 -46.16 12.26 -19.92
CA ALA A 470 -46.18 11.97 -21.36
C ALA A 470 -47.60 11.98 -21.97
N VAL A 471 -48.58 12.50 -21.24
CA VAL A 471 -49.94 12.86 -21.70
C VAL A 471 -50.11 14.35 -21.49
#